data_AF-X1VC93-F1
#
_entry.id   AF-X1VC93-F1
#
_cell.length_a   1.000
_cell.length_b   1.000
_cell.length_c   1.000
_cell.angle_alpha   90.00
_cell.angle_beta   90.00
_cell.angle_gamma   90.00
#
_symmetry.space_group_name_H-M   'P 1'
#
loop_
_entity.id
_entity.type
_entity.pdbx_description
1 polymer ?
#
loop_
_entity_poly.entity_id
_entity_poly.type
_entity_poly.pdbx_seq_one_letter_code
_entity_poly.pdbx_strand_id
1 'polypeptide(L)'
;VGWTGHKGVRSVAAELGSGDFSLLRVGIGRPVKNEDTTEFSDDEIVAYVLGDFTAEEKQTLSQVILRVSEAIFCLLTEGSVAAMNKYN
;
A
#
# COMPACT_ATOMS: atom_id res chain seq x y z
N VAL A 1 -3.46 12.93 10.16
CA VAL A 1 -3.20 11.66 9.45
C VAL A 1 -2.87 11.98 8.00
N GLY A 2 -1.72 11.52 7.49
CA GLY A 2 -1.33 11.73 6.10
C GLY A 2 -1.78 10.57 5.22
N TRP A 3 -2.50 10.85 4.13
CA TRP A 3 -3.06 9.83 3.22
C TRP A 3 -2.07 9.34 2.16
N THR A 4 -0.83 9.83 2.20
CA THR A 4 0.28 9.45 1.30
C THR A 4 -0.12 9.44 -0.19
N GLY A 5 -0.97 10.39 -0.60
CA GLY A 5 -1.45 10.50 -1.99
C GLY A 5 -2.56 9.51 -2.40
N HIS A 6 -3.01 8.61 -1.52
CA HIS A 6 -4.04 7.61 -1.86
C HIS A 6 -5.45 8.20 -1.81
N LYS A 7 -6.02 8.48 -3.00
CA LYS A 7 -7.36 9.08 -3.16
C LYS A 7 -8.47 8.27 -2.47
N GLY A 8 -8.41 6.94 -2.50
CA GLY A 8 -9.40 6.07 -1.85
C GLY A 8 -9.41 6.17 -0.33
N VAL A 9 -8.24 6.29 0.31
CA VAL A 9 -8.17 6.39 1.79
C VAL A 9 -8.68 7.76 2.23
N ARG A 10 -8.33 8.81 1.47
CA ARG A 10 -8.89 10.15 1.68
C ARG A 10 -10.43 10.14 1.59
N SER A 11 -10.99 9.41 0.64
CA SER A 11 -12.46 9.29 0.48
C SER A 11 -13.10 8.61 1.70
N VAL A 12 -12.53 7.51 2.17
CA VAL A 12 -13.03 6.78 3.35
C VAL A 12 -12.98 7.66 4.59
N ALA A 13 -11.86 8.35 4.82
CA ALA A 13 -11.73 9.23 5.97
C ALA A 13 -12.68 10.44 5.92
N ALA A 14 -12.95 10.96 4.72
CA ALA A 14 -13.92 12.03 4.53
C ALA A 14 -15.34 11.56 4.88
N GLU A 15 -15.71 10.35 4.46
CA GLU A 15 -17.03 9.77 4.75
C GLU A 15 -17.21 9.42 6.24
N LEU A 16 -16.15 8.94 6.90
CA LEU A 16 -16.16 8.60 8.32
C LEU A 16 -16.01 9.82 9.24
N GLY A 17 -15.69 10.99 8.69
CA GLY A 17 -15.38 12.21 9.46
C GLY A 17 -14.13 12.09 10.35
N SER A 18 -13.37 11.00 10.24
CA SER A 18 -12.20 10.71 11.07
C SER A 18 -11.19 9.85 10.31
N GLY A 19 -9.94 9.92 10.76
CA GLY A 19 -8.83 9.10 10.28
C GLY A 19 -8.42 7.99 11.22
N ASP A 20 -9.24 7.71 12.23
CA ASP A 20 -8.93 6.83 13.34
C ASP A 20 -9.26 5.38 13.00
N PHE A 21 -8.61 4.87 11.97
CA PHE A 21 -8.71 3.48 11.54
C PHE A 21 -7.33 2.91 11.21
N SER A 22 -7.19 1.60 11.41
CA SER A 22 -5.97 0.87 11.08
C SER A 22 -5.79 0.79 9.56
N LEU A 23 -4.59 1.12 9.09
CA LEU A 23 -4.20 1.01 7.69
C LEU A 23 -3.10 -0.05 7.54
N LEU A 24 -3.42 -1.15 6.86
CA LEU A 24 -2.41 -2.09 6.39
C LEU A 24 -1.93 -1.64 5.00
N ARG A 25 -0.64 -1.33 4.88
CA ARG A 25 -0.04 -0.82 3.65
C ARG A 25 0.74 -1.92 2.95
N VAL A 26 0.43 -2.15 1.69
CA VAL A 26 1.17 -3.06 0.81
C VAL A 26 1.90 -2.20 -0.22
N GLY A 27 3.24 -2.23 -0.19
CA GLY A 27 4.04 -1.47 -1.14
C GLY A 27 3.97 -2.11 -2.53
N ILE A 28 3.55 -1.34 -3.53
CA ILE A 28 3.58 -1.77 -4.93
C ILE A 28 4.85 -1.30 -5.67
N GLY A 29 5.69 -0.50 -5.02
CA GLY A 29 6.86 0.13 -5.64
C GLY A 29 6.60 1.57 -6.08
N ARG A 30 7.41 2.05 -7.02
CA ARG A 30 7.29 3.36 -7.68
C ARG A 30 7.64 3.21 -9.16
N PRO A 31 7.18 4.12 -10.04
CA PRO A 31 7.58 4.11 -11.44
C PRO A 31 9.11 4.13 -11.58
N VAL A 32 9.64 3.50 -12.62
CA VAL A 32 11.09 3.52 -12.90
C VAL A 32 11.49 4.93 -13.32
N LYS A 33 12.47 5.52 -12.64
CA LYS A 33 13.03 6.84 -13.00
C LYS A 33 14.02 6.69 -14.16
N ASN A 34 13.97 7.64 -15.09
CA ASN A 34 15.13 7.92 -15.93
C ASN A 34 16.12 8.78 -15.12
N GLU A 35 17.41 8.69 -15.44
CA GLU A 35 18.51 9.27 -14.64
C GLU A 35 18.36 10.79 -14.38
N ASP A 36 17.60 11.50 -15.21
CA ASP A 36 17.35 12.95 -15.13
C ASP A 36 16.06 13.37 -14.38
N THR A 37 15.26 12.43 -13.85
CA THR A 37 13.97 12.75 -13.19
C THR A 37 14.06 12.89 -11.67
N THR A 38 13.94 14.12 -11.16
CA THR A 38 13.93 14.42 -9.72
C THR A 38 12.58 14.05 -9.06
N GLU A 39 11.46 14.19 -9.76
CA GLU A 39 10.10 13.94 -9.26
C GLU A 39 9.23 13.20 -10.30
N PHE A 40 8.16 12.52 -9.85
CA PHE A 40 7.18 11.88 -10.73
C PHE A 40 5.99 12.81 -10.94
N SER A 41 5.54 12.95 -12.18
CA SER A 41 4.33 13.67 -12.52
C SER A 41 3.09 12.88 -12.06
N ASP A 42 1.97 13.56 -11.80
CA ASP A 42 0.70 12.91 -11.44
C ASP A 42 0.28 11.86 -12.50
N ASP A 43 0.45 12.15 -13.79
CA ASP A 43 0.11 11.24 -14.89
C ASP A 43 0.94 9.94 -14.86
N GLU A 44 2.23 10.03 -14.51
CA GLU A 44 3.11 8.86 -14.40
C GLU A 44 2.71 7.97 -13.23
N ILE A 45 2.33 8.59 -12.11
CA ILE A 45 1.81 7.86 -10.94
C ILE A 45 0.50 7.18 -11.29
N VAL A 46 -0.42 7.88 -11.97
CA VAL A 46 -1.71 7.33 -12.40
C VAL A 46 -1.50 6.16 -13.37
N ALA A 47 -0.61 6.29 -14.34
CA ALA A 47 -0.30 5.21 -15.27
C ALA A 47 0.28 3.98 -14.56
N TYR A 48 1.16 4.20 -13.57
CA TYR A 48 1.76 3.11 -12.79
C TYR A 48 0.72 2.36 -11.93
N VAL A 49 -0.16 3.06 -11.22
CA VAL A 49 -1.17 2.41 -10.36
C VAL A 49 -2.28 1.71 -11.15
N LEU A 50 -2.50 2.10 -12.40
CA LEU A 50 -3.45 1.45 -13.32
C LEU A 50 -2.80 0.34 -14.17
N GLY A 51 -1.47 0.24 -14.14
CA GLY A 51 -0.72 -0.76 -14.89
C GLY A 51 -0.82 -2.16 -14.30
N ASP A 52 -0.61 -3.16 -15.14
CA ASP A 52 -0.45 -4.55 -14.71
C ASP A 52 0.92 -4.79 -14.10
N PHE A 53 0.97 -5.69 -13.10
CA PHE A 53 2.23 -6.24 -12.61
C PHE A 53 2.97 -7.03 -13.70
N THR A 54 4.28 -6.87 -13.75
CA THR A 54 5.21 -7.66 -14.57
C THR A 54 5.21 -9.13 -14.14
N ALA A 55 5.78 -10.01 -14.98
CA ALA A 55 5.89 -11.43 -14.66
C ALA A 55 6.72 -11.70 -13.39
N GLU A 56 7.78 -10.91 -13.19
CA GLU A 56 8.63 -10.98 -12.00
C GLU A 56 7.87 -10.53 -10.74
N GLU A 57 7.16 -9.39 -10.80
CA GLU A 57 6.34 -8.93 -9.68
C GLU A 57 5.21 -9.92 -9.33
N LYS A 58 4.59 -10.54 -10.34
CA LYS A 58 3.55 -11.57 -10.15
C LYS A 58 4.07 -12.80 -9.40
N GLN A 59 5.33 -13.18 -9.58
CA GLN A 59 5.92 -14.27 -8.79
C GLN A 59 6.01 -13.91 -7.30
N THR A 60 6.38 -12.67 -6.99
CA THR A 60 6.43 -12.18 -5.60
C THR A 60 5.04 -11.94 -5.03
N LEU A 61 4.05 -11.60 -5.85
CA LEU A 61 2.69 -11.28 -5.43
C LEU A 61 2.04 -12.41 -4.63
N SER A 62 2.25 -13.67 -5.01
CA SER A 62 1.72 -14.83 -4.28
C SER A 62 2.21 -14.88 -2.83
N GLN A 63 3.49 -14.56 -2.60
CA GLN A 63 4.07 -14.52 -1.26
C GLN A 63 3.57 -13.29 -0.47
N VAL A 64 3.44 -12.16 -1.15
CA VAL A 64 2.90 -10.92 -0.54
C VAL A 64 1.47 -11.13 -0.08
N ILE A 65 0.60 -11.73 -0.92
CA ILE A 65 -0.80 -12.01 -0.56
C ILE A 65 -0.88 -12.90 0.68
N LEU A 66 -0.07 -13.95 0.74
CA LEU A 66 -0.02 -14.83 1.91
C LEU A 66 0.40 -14.06 3.17
N ARG A 67 1.50 -13.29 3.09
CA ARG A 67 2.00 -12.48 4.21
C ARG A 67 0.97 -11.44 4.67
N VAL A 68 0.24 -10.82 3.74
CA VAL A 68 -0.83 -9.87 4.06
C VAL A 68 -1.99 -10.56 4.77
N SER A 69 -2.38 -11.76 4.33
CA SER A 69 -3.42 -12.56 4.99
C SER A 69 -3.05 -12.87 6.44
N GLU A 70 -1.82 -13.31 6.68
CA GLU A 70 -1.33 -13.59 8.04
C GLU A 70 -1.26 -12.31 8.90
N ALA A 71 -0.85 -11.19 8.30
CA ALA A 71 -0.81 -9.88 8.99
C ALA A 71 -2.22 -9.41 9.38
N ILE A 72 -3.23 -9.60 8.52
CA ILE A 72 -4.63 -9.32 8.83
C ILE A 72 -5.10 -10.22 9.98
N PHE A 73 -4.79 -11.52 9.91
CA PHE A 73 -5.16 -12.47 10.96
C PHE A 73 -4.54 -12.09 12.32
N CYS A 74 -3.25 -11.76 12.33
CA CYS A 74 -2.54 -11.34 13.53
C CYS A 74 -3.11 -10.02 14.09
N LEU A 75 -3.41 -9.06 13.22
CA LEU A 75 -4.03 -7.78 13.62
C LEU A 75 -5.38 -8.00 14.32
N LEU A 76 -6.19 -8.92 13.81
CA LEU A 76 -7.52 -9.22 14.36
C LEU A 76 -7.48 -10.06 15.64
N THR A 77 -6.48 -10.94 15.79
CA THR A 77 -6.41 -11.90 16.91
C THR A 77 -5.49 -11.46 18.05
N GLU A 78 -4.40 -10.75 17.74
CA GLU A 78 -3.35 -10.35 18.69
C GLU A 78 -3.23 -8.82 18.87
N GLY A 79 -3.88 -8.04 17.99
CA GLY A 79 -3.89 -6.57 18.05
C GLY A 79 -2.75 -5.88 17.28
N SER A 80 -2.82 -4.56 17.22
CA SER A 80 -1.96 -3.73 16.35
C SER A 80 -0.47 -3.76 16.72
N VAL A 81 -0.14 -3.80 18.01
CA VAL A 81 1.27 -3.85 18.47
C VAL A 81 1.94 -5.16 18.05
N ALA A 82 1.26 -6.30 18.23
CA ALA A 82 1.78 -7.61 17.85
C ALA A 82 1.97 -7.72 16.33
N ALA A 83 0.96 -7.30 15.56
CA ALA A 83 1.04 -7.28 14.10
C ALA A 83 2.17 -6.37 13.60
N MET A 84 2.34 -5.19 14.19
CA MET A 84 3.40 -4.25 13.84
C MET A 84 4.79 -4.88 14.05
N ASN A 85 5.02 -5.52 15.20
CA ASN A 85 6.31 -6.15 15.49
C ASN A 85 6.65 -7.35 14.60
N LYS A 86 5.64 -8.03 14.05
CA LYS A 86 5.83 -9.23 13.22
C LYS A 86 6.01 -8.92 11.73
N TYR A 87 5.35 -7.88 11.23
CA TYR A 87 5.21 -7.65 9.78
C TYR A 87 5.89 -6.38 9.25
N ASN A 88 6.29 -5.44 10.12
CA ASN A 88 7.08 -4.25 9.76
C ASN A 88 8.58 -4.47 9.98
#